data_AF-I1C6Z4-F1
#
_entry.id   AF-I1C6Z4-F1
#
_cell.length_a   1.000
_cell.length_b   1.000
_cell.length_c   1.000
_cell.angle_alpha   90.00
_cell.angle_beta   90.00
_cell.angle_gamma   90.00
#
_symmetry.space_group_name_H-M   'P 1'
#
loop_
_entity.id
_entity.type
_entity.pdbx_description
1 polymer ?
#
loop_
_entity_poly.entity_id
_entity_poly.type
_entity_poly.pdbx_seq_one_letter_code
_entity_poly.pdbx_strand_id
1 'polypeptide(L)'
;MGAYTFGIRGRVFISFLFLTELVTVSLLGILSIISLLCIILYDGLTKPNTPGSLRDPADTSIFPEKWLDIPLSFGLIMSGFAGHAVFPSIYHDMQNQKEYKKMVNYSYLMVAVIYMTVAVSGYIMFGSKTMEEITQNILTVPEYNQLLNRFAVYLVALNPIAKYGLTLNPVVLTWQTYIQSKFICILLTTITMVLLVWLLPNFDRVISLLGAFFSFFISGIFPLLCHIKLFRHTMSRWELALNLVLLTVASLMAITGTIKSFF
;
A
#
# COMPACT_ATOMS: atom_id res chain seq x y z
N MET A 1 -12.76 -7.10 33.48
CA MET A 1 -12.63 -5.94 34.38
C MET A 1 -12.07 -4.65 33.72
N GLY A 2 -11.84 -4.58 32.40
CA GLY A 2 -11.24 -3.39 31.77
C GLY A 2 -12.20 -2.36 31.14
N ALA A 3 -13.50 -2.62 31.09
CA ALA A 3 -14.47 -1.78 30.37
C ALA A 3 -15.14 -0.68 31.22
N TYR A 4 -14.99 -0.72 32.56
CA TYR A 4 -15.67 0.20 33.50
C TYR A 4 -14.71 1.17 34.21
N THR A 5 -13.39 1.02 34.04
CA THR A 5 -12.39 1.77 34.81
C THR A 5 -12.10 3.17 34.27
N PHE A 6 -12.49 3.47 33.04
CA PHE A 6 -12.44 4.83 32.50
C PHE A 6 -13.87 5.35 32.31
N GLY A 7 -14.29 6.27 33.18
CA GLY A 7 -15.52 7.03 33.03
C GLY A 7 -15.56 7.79 31.70
N ILE A 8 -16.70 8.39 31.34
CA ILE A 8 -16.92 9.07 30.05
C ILE A 8 -15.79 10.07 29.74
N ARG A 9 -15.31 10.84 30.74
CA ARG A 9 -14.17 11.76 30.60
C ARG A 9 -12.84 11.07 30.26
N GLY A 10 -12.60 9.88 30.79
CA GLY A 10 -11.41 9.08 30.51
C GLY A 10 -11.43 8.46 29.10
N ARG A 11 -12.61 8.06 28.62
CA ARG A 11 -12.79 7.61 27.24
C ARG A 11 -12.59 8.76 26.26
N VAL A 12 -13.14 9.94 26.54
CA VAL A 12 -12.92 11.14 25.74
C VAL A 12 -11.43 11.51 25.72
N PHE A 13 -10.74 11.53 26.86
CA PHE A 13 -9.31 11.85 26.92
C PHE A 13 -8.43 10.83 26.17
N ILE A 14 -8.68 9.53 26.34
CA ILE A 14 -7.95 8.48 25.60
C ILE A 14 -8.24 8.55 24.10
N SER A 15 -9.50 8.78 23.72
CA SER A 15 -9.86 9.02 22.32
C SER A 15 -9.19 10.27 21.75
N PHE A 16 -9.12 11.37 22.49
CA PHE A 16 -8.43 12.60 22.06
C PHE A 16 -6.91 12.39 21.93
N LEU A 17 -6.28 11.70 22.88
CA LEU A 17 -4.85 11.37 22.82
C LEU A 17 -4.56 10.49 21.61
N PHE A 18 -5.36 9.44 21.40
CA PHE A 18 -5.20 8.52 20.28
C PHE A 18 -5.50 9.18 18.92
N LEU A 19 -6.49 10.07 18.86
CA LEU A 19 -6.81 10.87 17.67
C LEU A 19 -5.69 11.86 17.33
N THR A 20 -5.05 12.48 18.32
CA THR A 20 -3.94 13.40 18.09
C THR A 20 -2.71 12.69 17.53
N GLU A 21 -2.40 11.50 18.06
CA GLU A 21 -1.33 10.65 17.53
C GLU A 21 -1.66 10.18 16.10
N LEU A 22 -2.89 9.72 15.84
CA LEU A 22 -3.32 9.29 14.49
C LEU A 22 -3.26 10.42 13.45
N VAL A 23 -3.65 11.63 13.82
CA VAL A 23 -3.55 12.81 12.94
C VAL A 23 -2.10 13.15 12.65
N THR A 24 -1.23 13.12 13.67
CA THR A 24 0.22 13.38 13.52
C THR A 24 0.87 12.34 12.59
N VAL A 25 0.54 11.06 12.79
CA VAL A 25 1.01 9.96 11.92
C VAL A 25 0.49 10.11 10.48
N SER A 26 -0.76 10.55 10.31
CA SER A 26 -1.34 10.78 8.99
C SER A 26 -0.69 11.96 8.27
N LEU A 27 -0.43 13.06 8.97
CA LEU A 27 0.26 14.23 8.43
C LEU A 27 1.71 13.90 8.02
N LEU A 28 2.42 13.14 8.85
CA LEU A 28 3.77 12.64 8.54
C LEU A 28 3.75 11.72 7.30
N GLY A 29 2.71 10.90 7.16
CA GLY A 29 2.44 10.11 5.96
C GLY A 29 2.26 10.95 4.70
N ILE A 30 1.49 12.03 4.77
CA ILE A 30 1.31 12.93 3.62
C ILE A 30 2.61 13.67 3.29
N LEU A 31 3.31 14.19 4.31
CA LEU A 31 4.57 14.90 4.15
C LEU A 31 5.64 14.01 3.51
N SER A 32 5.77 12.77 3.95
CA SER A 32 6.73 11.82 3.39
C SER A 32 6.47 11.56 1.90
N ILE A 33 5.23 11.32 1.49
CA ILE A 33 4.87 11.11 0.07
C ILE A 33 5.19 12.34 -0.78
N ILE A 34 4.79 13.53 -0.33
CA ILE A 34 5.05 14.79 -1.06
C ILE A 34 6.55 15.06 -1.15
N SER A 35 7.29 14.87 -0.05
CA SER A 35 8.73 15.08 -0.02
C SER A 35 9.45 14.14 -0.99
N LEU A 36 9.11 12.85 -0.99
CA LEU A 36 9.71 11.87 -1.89
C LEU A 36 9.42 12.21 -3.36
N LEU A 37 8.17 12.56 -3.68
CA LEU A 37 7.80 12.96 -5.05
C LEU A 37 8.61 14.18 -5.51
N CYS A 38 8.68 15.23 -4.69
CA CYS A 38 9.44 16.44 -5.02
C CYS A 38 10.94 16.14 -5.21
N ILE A 39 11.51 15.26 -4.38
CA ILE A 39 12.93 14.90 -4.43
C ILE A 39 13.26 14.08 -5.67
N ILE A 40 12.45 13.08 -6.01
CA ILE A 40 12.62 12.30 -7.24
C ILE A 40 12.58 13.21 -8.47
N LEU A 41 11.62 14.14 -8.53
CA LEU A 41 11.53 15.09 -9.64
C LEU A 41 12.70 16.07 -9.66
N TYR A 42 13.12 16.57 -8.50
CA TYR A 42 14.27 17.47 -8.38
C TYR A 42 15.56 16.78 -8.86
N ASP A 43 15.87 15.59 -8.34
CA ASP A 43 17.05 14.82 -8.71
C ASP A 43 17.04 14.48 -10.20
N GLY A 44 15.91 14.00 -10.70
CA GLY A 44 15.72 13.66 -12.10
C GLY A 44 15.89 14.84 -13.04
N LEU A 45 15.34 16.01 -12.70
CA LEU A 45 15.42 17.20 -13.54
C LEU A 45 16.78 17.91 -13.44
N THR A 46 17.50 17.79 -12.32
CA THR A 46 18.77 18.51 -12.11
C THR A 46 19.98 17.74 -12.62
N LYS A 47 19.99 16.40 -12.53
CA LYS A 47 21.11 15.60 -13.03
C LYS A 47 21.15 15.61 -14.57
N PRO A 48 22.28 15.94 -15.20
CA PRO A 48 22.34 16.08 -16.66
C PRO A 48 22.42 14.75 -17.40
N ASN A 49 23.07 13.74 -16.83
CA ASN A 49 23.42 12.49 -17.51
C ASN A 49 22.89 11.27 -16.76
N THR A 50 22.70 10.16 -17.45
CA THR A 50 22.35 8.83 -16.89
C THR A 50 23.45 8.27 -15.95
N PRO A 51 23.15 7.39 -14.96
CA PRO A 51 21.81 6.99 -14.49
C PRO A 51 21.21 8.03 -13.55
N GLY A 52 19.89 8.03 -13.42
CA GLY A 52 19.16 8.93 -12.52
C GLY A 52 18.64 10.21 -13.16
N SER A 53 18.82 10.42 -14.47
CA SER A 53 18.38 11.65 -15.11
C SER A 53 17.03 11.47 -15.82
N LEU A 54 16.16 12.47 -15.71
CA LEU A 54 14.99 12.65 -16.58
C LEU A 54 15.34 13.41 -17.87
N ARG A 55 16.52 14.06 -17.92
CA ARG A 55 17.02 14.80 -19.09
C ARG A 55 17.77 13.91 -20.06
N ASP A 56 18.48 12.93 -19.53
CA ASP A 56 19.18 11.87 -20.26
C ASP A 56 18.68 10.51 -19.75
N PRO A 57 17.54 10.03 -20.31
CA PRO A 57 16.90 8.79 -19.89
C PRO A 57 17.86 7.59 -19.88
N ALA A 58 17.66 6.68 -18.92
CA ALA A 58 18.29 5.38 -18.94
C ALA A 58 17.76 4.52 -20.11
N ASP A 59 18.41 3.39 -20.34
CA ASP A 59 17.94 2.39 -21.30
C ASP A 59 16.60 1.81 -20.82
N THR A 60 15.54 2.06 -21.60
CA THR A 60 14.15 1.71 -21.27
C THR A 60 13.51 0.92 -22.38
N SER A 61 12.66 -0.03 -21.99
CA SER A 61 11.93 -0.91 -22.89
C SER A 61 10.44 -0.65 -22.75
N ILE A 62 9.74 -0.44 -23.86
CA ILE A 62 8.26 -0.24 -23.86
C ILE A 62 7.54 -1.55 -23.50
N PHE A 63 8.11 -2.69 -23.92
CA PHE A 63 7.57 -4.00 -23.63
C PHE A 63 8.38 -4.69 -22.52
N PRO A 64 7.75 -5.56 -21.71
CA PRO A 64 8.45 -6.34 -20.70
C PRO A 64 9.57 -7.18 -21.32
N GLU A 65 10.80 -7.00 -20.84
CA GLU A 65 11.93 -7.85 -21.22
C GLU A 65 11.73 -9.29 -20.73
N LYS A 66 11.11 -9.43 -19.54
CA LYS A 66 10.79 -10.70 -18.91
C LYS A 66 9.28 -10.87 -18.80
N TRP A 67 8.67 -11.43 -19.84
CA TRP A 67 7.22 -11.70 -19.88
C TRP A 67 6.73 -12.57 -18.72
N LEU A 68 7.58 -13.45 -18.19
CA LEU A 68 7.26 -14.31 -17.06
C LEU A 68 7.15 -13.56 -15.71
N ASP A 69 7.65 -12.32 -15.64
CA ASP A 69 7.58 -11.51 -14.43
C ASP A 69 6.36 -10.57 -14.41
N ILE A 70 5.61 -10.47 -15.52
CA ILE A 70 4.37 -9.68 -15.58
C ILE A 70 3.38 -10.07 -14.47
N PRO A 71 3.15 -11.36 -14.15
CA PRO A 71 2.25 -11.72 -13.06
C PRO A 71 2.66 -11.16 -11.69
N LEU A 72 3.96 -10.97 -11.43
CA LEU A 72 4.44 -10.34 -10.19
C LEU A 72 3.96 -8.89 -10.08
N SER A 73 3.95 -8.16 -11.19
CA SER A 73 3.49 -6.77 -11.24
C SER A 73 2.00 -6.62 -10.87
N PHE A 74 1.16 -7.62 -11.13
CA PHE A 74 -0.26 -7.58 -10.76
C PHE A 74 -0.43 -7.45 -9.25
N GLY A 75 0.34 -8.22 -8.48
CA GLY A 75 0.36 -8.15 -7.03
C GLY A 75 0.91 -6.82 -6.53
N LEU A 76 2.04 -6.37 -7.07
CA LEU A 76 2.65 -5.09 -6.69
C LEU A 76 1.70 -3.91 -6.89
N ILE A 77 1.05 -3.83 -8.05
CA ILE A 77 0.08 -2.78 -8.37
C ILE A 77 -1.13 -2.88 -7.43
N MET A 78 -1.71 -4.06 -7.27
CA MET A 78 -2.92 -4.23 -6.45
C MET A 78 -2.67 -3.93 -4.97
N SER A 79 -1.47 -4.20 -4.47
CA SER A 79 -1.07 -3.86 -3.10
C SER A 79 -1.13 -2.34 -2.86
N GLY A 80 -0.68 -1.53 -3.84
CA GLY A 80 -0.76 -0.07 -3.77
C GLY A 80 -2.20 0.48 -3.75
N PHE A 81 -3.16 -0.24 -4.31
CA PHE A 81 -4.58 0.17 -4.35
C PHE A 81 -5.46 -0.55 -3.32
N ALA A 82 -4.86 -1.24 -2.35
CA ALA A 82 -5.58 -1.82 -1.22
C ALA A 82 -6.22 -0.75 -0.32
N GLY A 83 -7.17 -1.15 0.54
CA GLY A 83 -7.82 -0.25 1.49
C GLY A 83 -9.35 -0.32 1.52
N HIS A 84 -9.97 -1.12 0.66
CA HIS A 84 -11.43 -1.24 0.55
C HIS A 84 -12.13 -1.63 1.87
N ALA A 85 -11.43 -2.34 2.77
CA ALA A 85 -11.98 -2.76 4.05
C ALA A 85 -12.37 -1.58 4.97
N VAL A 86 -11.76 -0.40 4.82
CA VAL A 86 -12.07 0.78 5.65
C VAL A 86 -13.16 1.67 5.05
N PHE A 87 -13.60 1.40 3.83
CA PHE A 87 -14.58 2.24 3.13
C PHE A 87 -15.92 2.37 3.85
N PRO A 88 -16.50 1.30 4.45
CA PRO A 88 -17.73 1.45 5.22
C PRO A 88 -17.57 2.41 6.41
N SER A 89 -16.43 2.36 7.11
CA SER A 89 -16.11 3.28 8.21
C SER A 89 -15.97 4.72 7.69
N ILE A 90 -15.19 4.92 6.62
CA ILE A 90 -15.05 6.25 6.00
C ILE A 90 -16.42 6.80 5.60
N TYR A 91 -17.26 5.99 4.94
CA TYR A 91 -18.62 6.38 4.55
C TYR A 91 -19.43 6.84 5.76
N HIS A 92 -19.42 6.06 6.85
CA HIS A 92 -20.16 6.41 8.06
C HIS A 92 -19.63 7.69 8.72
N ASP A 93 -18.31 7.92 8.69
CA ASP A 93 -17.66 9.06 9.33
C ASP A 93 -17.75 10.37 8.51
N MET A 94 -18.15 10.29 7.24
CA MET A 94 -18.34 11.49 6.40
C MET A 94 -19.49 12.36 6.91
N GLN A 95 -19.22 13.66 7.11
CA GLN A 95 -20.24 14.65 7.44
C GLN A 95 -21.41 14.66 6.44
N ASN A 96 -21.12 14.47 5.15
CA ASN A 96 -22.12 14.33 4.10
C ASN A 96 -21.88 13.08 3.26
N GLN A 97 -22.57 11.99 3.59
CA GLN A 97 -22.49 10.69 2.94
C GLN A 97 -22.83 10.72 1.43
N LYS A 98 -23.63 11.70 0.97
CA LYS A 98 -23.99 11.83 -0.46
C LYS A 98 -22.78 12.15 -1.34
N GLU A 99 -21.71 12.70 -0.75
CA GLU A 99 -20.49 13.05 -1.45
C GLU A 99 -19.48 11.88 -1.51
N TYR A 100 -19.82 10.71 -0.95
CA TYR A 100 -18.91 9.55 -0.89
C TYR A 100 -18.32 9.17 -2.25
N LYS A 101 -19.15 9.08 -3.29
CA LYS A 101 -18.68 8.73 -4.64
C LYS A 101 -17.65 9.74 -5.17
N LYS A 102 -17.87 11.03 -4.93
CA LYS A 102 -16.93 12.08 -5.34
C LYS A 102 -15.63 11.98 -4.55
N MET A 103 -15.72 11.78 -3.23
CA MET A 103 -14.55 11.60 -2.36
C MET A 103 -13.69 10.41 -2.82
N VAL A 104 -14.30 9.25 -3.10
CA VAL A 104 -13.58 8.07 -3.60
C VAL A 104 -12.93 8.36 -4.96
N ASN A 105 -13.67 8.94 -5.90
CA ASN A 105 -13.14 9.23 -7.24
C ASN A 105 -11.95 10.19 -7.20
N TYR A 106 -12.04 11.29 -6.44
CA TYR A 106 -10.93 12.25 -6.33
C TYR A 106 -9.72 11.63 -5.62
N SER A 107 -9.95 10.84 -4.57
CA SER A 107 -8.87 10.18 -3.82
C SER A 107 -8.11 9.20 -4.71
N TYR A 108 -8.82 8.34 -5.46
CA TYR A 108 -8.19 7.39 -6.38
C TYR A 108 -7.50 8.07 -7.57
N LEU A 109 -8.08 9.14 -8.11
CA LEU A 109 -7.44 9.92 -9.17
C LEU A 109 -6.12 10.52 -8.67
N MET A 110 -6.11 11.11 -7.48
CA MET A 110 -4.91 11.68 -6.88
C MET A 110 -3.83 10.62 -6.66
N VAL A 111 -4.19 9.47 -6.09
CA VAL A 111 -3.26 8.34 -5.88
C VAL A 111 -2.70 7.83 -7.20
N ALA A 112 -3.56 7.64 -8.22
CA ALA A 112 -3.12 7.19 -9.53
C ALA A 112 -2.12 8.16 -10.17
N VAL A 113 -2.35 9.47 -10.08
CA VAL A 113 -1.41 10.47 -10.60
C VAL A 113 -0.06 10.41 -9.88
N ILE A 114 -0.07 10.32 -8.54
CA ILE A 114 1.18 10.24 -7.75
C ILE A 114 1.95 8.95 -8.11
N TYR A 115 1.27 7.81 -8.15
CA TYR A 115 1.90 6.53 -8.48
C TYR A 115 2.45 6.51 -9.89
N MET A 116 1.70 6.98 -10.87
CA MET A 116 2.17 7.08 -12.25
C MET A 116 3.37 8.01 -12.38
N THR A 117 3.36 9.14 -11.67
CA THR A 117 4.48 10.10 -11.71
C THR A 117 5.75 9.47 -11.15
N VAL A 118 5.67 8.79 -10.01
CA VAL A 118 6.83 8.10 -9.40
C VAL A 118 7.29 6.94 -10.28
N ALA A 119 6.36 6.10 -10.77
CA ALA A 119 6.69 4.93 -11.58
C ALA A 119 7.35 5.32 -12.91
N VAL A 120 6.76 6.27 -13.64
CA VAL A 120 7.30 6.75 -14.92
C VAL A 120 8.64 7.45 -14.71
N SER A 121 8.74 8.34 -13.71
CA SER A 121 10.00 9.05 -13.45
C SER A 121 11.11 8.07 -13.04
N GLY A 122 10.82 7.15 -12.12
CA GLY A 122 11.77 6.15 -11.67
C GLY A 122 12.25 5.24 -12.80
N TYR A 123 11.33 4.77 -13.66
CA TYR A 123 11.70 3.93 -14.78
C TYR A 123 12.50 4.69 -15.86
N ILE A 124 12.18 5.95 -16.15
CA ILE A 124 13.00 6.78 -17.05
C ILE A 124 14.40 7.02 -16.45
N MET A 125 14.48 7.28 -15.15
CA MET A 125 15.73 7.56 -14.45
C MET A 125 16.66 6.34 -14.36
N PHE A 126 16.14 5.14 -14.14
CA PHE A 126 16.95 3.95 -13.82
C PHE A 126 16.76 2.76 -14.77
N GLY A 127 15.74 2.77 -15.62
CA GLY A 127 15.49 1.73 -16.62
C GLY A 127 15.34 0.34 -16.01
N SER A 128 15.94 -0.65 -16.67
CA SER A 128 16.03 -2.04 -16.20
C SER A 128 16.81 -2.22 -14.89
N LYS A 129 17.49 -1.18 -14.39
CA LYS A 129 18.22 -1.17 -13.11
C LYS A 129 17.41 -0.57 -11.94
N THR A 130 16.11 -0.37 -12.13
CA THR A 130 15.21 0.04 -11.04
C THR A 130 15.17 -1.06 -9.98
N MET A 131 15.43 -0.71 -8.72
CA MET A 131 15.40 -1.63 -7.58
C MET A 131 13.97 -1.82 -7.08
N GLU A 132 13.78 -2.71 -6.10
CA GLU A 132 12.48 -3.00 -5.49
C GLU A 132 11.82 -1.74 -4.88
N GLU A 133 12.63 -0.80 -4.40
CA GLU A 133 12.18 0.50 -3.93
C GLU A 133 13.01 1.64 -4.55
N ILE A 134 12.33 2.65 -5.09
CA ILE A 134 12.99 3.82 -5.71
C ILE A 134 13.86 4.61 -4.72
N THR A 135 13.54 4.53 -3.42
CA THR A 135 14.33 5.09 -2.31
C THR A 135 15.75 4.54 -2.27
N GLN A 136 15.94 3.28 -2.67
CA GLN A 136 17.28 2.66 -2.77
C GLN A 136 18.04 3.24 -3.96
N ASN A 137 17.40 3.35 -5.12
CA ASN A 137 18.02 3.93 -6.32
C ASN A 137 18.56 5.35 -6.06
N ILE A 138 17.77 6.25 -5.47
CA ILE A 138 18.19 7.64 -5.24
C ILE A 138 19.32 7.78 -4.21
N LEU A 139 19.57 6.77 -3.38
CA LEU A 139 20.71 6.77 -2.45
C LEU A 139 22.01 6.25 -3.09
N THR A 140 21.92 5.54 -4.23
CA THR A 140 23.10 5.00 -4.92
C THR A 140 23.80 5.99 -5.84
N VAL A 141 23.15 7.08 -6.23
CA VAL A 141 23.69 8.09 -7.15
C VAL A 141 24.47 9.14 -6.37
N PRO A 142 25.82 9.16 -6.40
CA PRO A 142 26.61 10.03 -5.52
C PRO A 142 26.46 11.52 -5.82
N GLU A 143 26.09 11.89 -7.04
CA GLU A 143 25.97 13.27 -7.51
C GLU A 143 24.71 13.98 -7.00
N TYR A 144 23.73 13.25 -6.47
CA TYR A 144 22.55 13.84 -5.86
C TYR A 144 22.86 14.50 -4.53
N ASN A 145 21.93 15.36 -4.08
CA ASN A 145 22.00 15.93 -2.75
C ASN A 145 21.66 14.85 -1.70
N GLN A 146 22.70 14.18 -1.20
CA GLN A 146 22.56 13.08 -0.24
C GLN A 146 21.85 13.47 1.06
N LEU A 147 21.97 14.72 1.49
CA LEU A 147 21.26 15.18 2.69
C LEU A 147 19.74 15.18 2.46
N LEU A 148 19.32 15.69 1.30
CA LEU A 148 17.92 15.76 0.92
C LEU A 148 17.32 14.36 0.72
N ASN A 149 18.07 13.47 0.07
CA ASN A 149 17.62 12.10 -0.21
C ASN A 149 17.48 11.29 1.07
N ARG A 150 18.47 11.37 1.98
CA ARG A 150 18.38 10.72 3.29
C ARG A 150 17.20 11.25 4.10
N PHE A 151 16.93 12.56 4.05
CA PHE A 151 15.77 13.14 4.73
C PHE A 151 14.44 12.55 4.22
N ALA A 152 14.23 12.47 2.90
CA ALA A 152 13.06 11.80 2.33
C ALA A 152 12.95 10.33 2.77
N VAL A 153 14.06 9.59 2.68
CA VAL A 153 14.09 8.18 3.04
C VAL A 153 13.75 7.98 4.52
N TYR A 154 14.25 8.83 5.41
CA TYR A 154 13.88 8.79 6.83
C TYR A 154 12.40 9.07 7.05
N LEU A 155 11.83 10.07 6.35
CA LEU A 155 10.38 10.35 6.44
C LEU A 155 9.54 9.15 5.97
N VAL A 156 9.93 8.49 4.89
CA VAL A 156 9.26 7.27 4.40
C VAL A 156 9.40 6.13 5.39
N ALA A 157 10.59 5.92 5.97
CA ALA A 157 10.85 4.88 6.96
C ALA A 157 10.07 5.08 8.28
N LEU A 158 9.73 6.32 8.64
CA LEU A 158 8.90 6.61 9.81
C LEU A 158 7.45 6.17 9.66
N ASN A 159 6.91 6.08 8.43
CA ASN A 159 5.52 5.67 8.19
C ASN A 159 5.19 4.27 8.74
N PRO A 160 5.93 3.19 8.39
CA PRO A 160 5.64 1.87 8.93
C PRO A 160 5.88 1.81 10.44
N ILE A 161 6.87 2.52 10.98
CA ILE A 161 7.14 2.58 12.43
C ILE A 161 5.92 3.16 13.17
N ALA A 162 5.39 4.27 12.67
CA ALA A 162 4.23 4.94 13.25
C ALA A 162 2.94 4.09 13.17
N LYS A 163 2.82 3.24 12.16
CA LYS A 163 1.65 2.38 11.94
C LYS A 163 1.79 0.98 12.53
N TYR A 164 3.00 0.54 12.89
CA TYR A 164 3.32 -0.81 13.36
C TYR A 164 2.41 -1.27 14.50
N GLY A 165 2.25 -0.44 15.54
CA GLY A 165 1.42 -0.77 16.69
C GLY A 165 -0.07 -0.90 16.34
N LEU A 166 -0.56 -0.08 15.40
CA LEU A 166 -1.95 -0.08 14.97
C LEU A 166 -2.27 -1.30 14.11
N THR A 167 -1.39 -1.61 13.16
CA THR A 167 -1.58 -2.71 12.21
C THR A 167 -1.43 -4.08 12.85
N LEU A 168 -0.58 -4.20 13.88
CA LEU A 168 -0.40 -5.46 14.61
C LEU A 168 -1.34 -5.66 15.79
N ASN A 169 -2.11 -4.64 16.17
CA ASN A 169 -3.07 -4.77 17.27
C ASN A 169 -4.03 -5.96 17.08
N PRO A 170 -4.63 -6.22 15.90
CA PRO A 170 -5.46 -7.41 15.69
C PRO A 170 -4.70 -8.72 15.97
N VAL A 171 -3.42 -8.81 15.62
CA VAL A 171 -2.59 -10.01 15.88
C VAL A 171 -2.37 -10.19 17.38
N VAL A 172 -2.08 -9.10 18.11
CA VAL A 172 -1.96 -9.12 19.57
C VAL A 172 -3.28 -9.56 20.22
N LEU A 173 -4.42 -9.06 19.75
CA LEU A 173 -5.74 -9.45 20.24
C LEU A 173 -6.02 -10.95 20.00
N THR A 174 -5.60 -11.50 18.86
CA THR A 174 -5.69 -12.94 18.58
C THR A 174 -4.86 -13.75 19.57
N TRP A 175 -3.65 -13.33 19.93
CA TRP A 175 -2.88 -14.00 20.99
C TRP A 175 -3.58 -13.91 22.35
N GLN A 176 -4.24 -12.78 22.64
CA GLN A 176 -4.94 -12.57 23.90
C GLN A 176 -6.16 -13.44 24.11
N THR A 177 -6.73 -14.06 23.06
CA THR A 177 -7.78 -15.08 23.24
C THR A 177 -7.25 -16.36 23.87
N TYR A 178 -5.94 -16.60 23.81
CA TYR A 178 -5.28 -17.79 24.35
C TYR A 178 -4.36 -17.49 25.54
N ILE A 179 -3.73 -16.30 25.57
CA ILE A 179 -2.71 -15.92 26.56
C ILE A 179 -3.15 -14.66 27.30
N GLN A 180 -3.25 -14.72 28.62
CA GLN A 180 -3.72 -13.59 29.43
C GLN A 180 -2.72 -12.42 29.52
N SER A 181 -1.42 -12.69 29.40
CA SER A 181 -0.39 -11.67 29.51
C SER A 181 -0.23 -10.88 28.21
N LYS A 182 -0.62 -9.59 28.24
CA LYS A 182 -0.44 -8.65 27.12
C LYS A 182 1.03 -8.52 26.69
N PHE A 183 1.96 -8.51 27.65
CA PHE A 183 3.39 -8.41 27.36
C PHE A 183 3.87 -9.62 26.54
N ILE A 184 3.47 -10.83 26.92
CA ILE A 184 3.81 -12.06 26.18
C ILE A 184 3.21 -12.02 24.78
N CYS A 185 1.96 -11.57 24.63
CA CYS A 185 1.31 -11.44 23.32
C CYS A 185 2.05 -10.47 22.38
N ILE A 186 2.50 -9.32 22.90
CA ILE A 186 3.30 -8.35 22.14
C ILE A 186 4.64 -8.98 21.76
N LEU A 187 5.32 -9.65 22.70
CA LEU A 187 6.60 -10.31 22.43
C LEU A 187 6.46 -11.39 21.34
N LEU A 188 5.46 -12.25 21.42
CA LEU A 188 5.17 -13.27 20.40
C LEU A 188 4.86 -12.65 19.04
N THR A 189 4.08 -11.56 19.02
CA THR A 189 3.77 -10.84 17.78
C THR A 189 5.06 -10.26 17.16
N THR A 190 5.92 -9.62 17.95
CA THR A 190 7.19 -9.09 17.45
C THR A 190 8.13 -10.21 16.98
N ILE A 191 8.25 -11.31 17.72
CA ILE A 191 9.08 -12.46 17.31
C ILE A 191 8.57 -13.05 16.00
N THR A 192 7.26 -13.26 15.86
CA THR A 192 6.67 -13.80 14.61
C THR A 192 6.91 -12.86 13.42
N MET A 193 6.79 -11.55 13.60
CA MET A 193 7.11 -10.58 12.54
C MET A 193 8.59 -10.59 12.14
N VAL A 194 9.51 -10.64 13.11
CA VAL A 194 10.95 -10.72 12.84
C VAL A 194 11.30 -12.02 12.11
N LEU A 195 10.71 -13.14 12.52
CA LEU A 195 10.88 -14.43 11.84
C LEU A 195 10.36 -14.39 10.40
N LEU A 196 9.21 -13.74 10.14
CA LEU A 196 8.68 -13.58 8.77
C LEU A 196 9.62 -12.79 7.87
N VAL A 197 10.16 -11.66 8.37
CA VAL A 197 11.15 -10.85 7.62
C VAL A 197 12.42 -11.65 7.34
N TRP A 198 12.86 -12.48 8.29
CA TRP A 198 14.04 -13.33 8.09
C TRP A 198 13.79 -14.46 7.07
N LEU A 199 12.58 -15.03 7.04
CA LEU A 199 12.21 -16.12 6.12
C LEU A 199 11.90 -15.63 4.69
N LEU A 200 11.46 -14.38 4.52
CA LEU A 200 11.04 -13.81 3.25
C LEU A 200 11.81 -12.50 2.96
N PRO A 201 13.07 -12.60 2.49
CA PRO A 201 13.95 -11.44 2.36
C PRO A 201 13.61 -10.52 1.17
N ASN A 202 12.88 -11.03 0.17
CA ASN A 202 12.56 -10.29 -1.05
C ASN A 202 11.29 -9.46 -0.82
N PHE A 203 11.44 -8.13 -0.74
CA PHE A 203 10.35 -7.23 -0.40
C PHE A 203 9.29 -7.21 -1.50
N ASP A 204 9.72 -7.14 -2.76
CA ASP A 204 8.84 -7.20 -3.94
C ASP A 204 7.91 -8.43 -3.93
N ARG A 205 8.43 -9.62 -3.60
CA ARG A 205 7.65 -10.86 -3.53
C ARG A 205 6.63 -10.84 -2.40
N VAL A 206 7.00 -10.32 -1.23
CA VAL A 206 6.07 -10.20 -0.08
C VAL A 206 4.94 -9.23 -0.40
N ILE A 207 5.26 -8.06 -0.97
CA ILE A 207 4.27 -7.06 -1.37
C ILE A 207 3.39 -7.58 -2.51
N SER A 208 3.99 -8.28 -3.46
CA SER A 208 3.26 -8.94 -4.54
C SER A 208 2.28 -9.97 -3.99
N LEU A 209 2.68 -10.82 -3.04
CA LEU A 209 1.77 -11.79 -2.41
C LEU A 209 0.62 -11.09 -1.67
N LEU A 210 0.93 -10.02 -0.94
CA LEU A 210 -0.07 -9.22 -0.22
C LEU A 210 -1.13 -8.65 -1.17
N GLY A 211 -0.71 -8.18 -2.34
CA GLY A 211 -1.60 -7.69 -3.38
C GLY A 211 -2.36 -8.81 -4.09
N ALA A 212 -1.61 -9.77 -4.64
CA ALA A 212 -2.10 -10.85 -5.50
C ALA A 212 -3.13 -11.73 -4.80
N PHE A 213 -2.88 -12.08 -3.53
CA PHE A 213 -3.78 -12.93 -2.77
C PHE A 213 -4.82 -12.12 -2.00
N PHE A 214 -4.38 -11.32 -1.03
CA PHE A 214 -5.30 -10.67 -0.09
C PHE A 214 -6.06 -9.52 -0.74
N SER A 215 -5.37 -8.65 -1.48
CA SER A 215 -6.00 -7.43 -2.00
C SER A 215 -6.94 -7.70 -3.17
N PHE A 216 -6.57 -8.57 -4.11
CA PHE A 216 -7.50 -9.04 -5.15
C PHE A 216 -8.70 -9.77 -4.56
N PHE A 217 -8.51 -10.60 -3.55
CA PHE A 217 -9.64 -11.30 -2.93
C PHE A 217 -10.62 -10.32 -2.28
N ILE A 218 -10.13 -9.43 -1.42
CA ILE A 218 -10.96 -8.49 -0.65
C ILE A 218 -11.60 -7.42 -1.54
N SER A 219 -10.86 -6.92 -2.54
CA SER A 219 -11.25 -5.72 -3.30
C SER A 219 -11.80 -6.02 -4.69
N GLY A 220 -11.43 -7.17 -5.28
CA GLY A 220 -11.86 -7.57 -6.62
C GLY A 220 -12.86 -8.73 -6.58
N ILE A 221 -12.40 -9.91 -6.18
CA ILE A 221 -13.14 -11.17 -6.32
C ILE A 221 -14.37 -11.18 -5.41
N PHE A 222 -14.20 -10.91 -4.11
CA PHE A 222 -15.29 -11.01 -3.15
C PHE A 222 -16.44 -10.02 -3.42
N PRO A 223 -16.19 -8.72 -3.64
CA PRO A 223 -17.27 -7.77 -3.96
C PRO A 223 -18.00 -8.11 -5.26
N LEU A 224 -17.29 -8.56 -6.31
CA LEU A 224 -17.91 -8.98 -7.57
C LEU A 224 -18.81 -10.20 -7.38
N LEU A 225 -18.34 -11.20 -6.63
CA LEU A 225 -19.16 -12.38 -6.29
C LEU A 225 -20.41 -12.00 -5.52
N CYS A 226 -20.28 -11.13 -4.51
CA CYS A 226 -21.42 -10.64 -3.75
C CYS A 226 -22.40 -9.85 -4.63
N HIS A 227 -21.90 -8.95 -5.49
CA HIS A 227 -22.73 -8.14 -6.39
C HIS A 227 -23.54 -9.03 -7.35
N ILE A 228 -22.87 -9.97 -8.03
CA ILE A 228 -23.54 -10.93 -8.92
C ILE A 228 -24.56 -11.75 -8.12
N LYS A 229 -24.18 -12.31 -6.96
CA LYS A 229 -25.08 -13.18 -6.19
C LYS A 229 -26.34 -12.45 -5.69
N LEU A 230 -26.21 -11.20 -5.25
CA LEU A 230 -27.31 -10.43 -4.69
C LEU A 230 -28.21 -9.83 -5.77
N PHE A 231 -27.64 -9.33 -6.87
CA PHE A 231 -28.36 -8.55 -7.87
C PHE A 231 -28.55 -9.26 -9.21
N ARG A 232 -28.22 -10.55 -9.33
CA ARG A 232 -28.32 -11.32 -10.59
C ARG A 232 -29.64 -11.13 -11.33
N HIS A 233 -30.75 -11.13 -10.59
CA HIS A 233 -32.10 -11.09 -11.16
C HIS A 233 -32.49 -9.72 -11.70
N THR A 234 -31.83 -8.65 -11.24
CA THR A 234 -32.10 -7.27 -11.67
C THR A 234 -31.08 -6.76 -12.69
N MET A 235 -29.98 -7.49 -12.91
CA MET A 235 -28.92 -7.12 -13.85
C MET A 235 -29.32 -7.32 -15.31
N SER A 236 -28.86 -6.41 -16.16
CA SER A 236 -28.87 -6.64 -17.61
C SER A 236 -27.88 -7.74 -18.00
N ARG A 237 -28.08 -8.38 -19.16
CA ARG A 237 -27.14 -9.39 -19.68
C ARG A 237 -25.73 -8.83 -19.91
N TRP A 238 -25.63 -7.55 -20.29
CA TRP A 238 -24.36 -6.85 -20.48
C TRP A 238 -23.64 -6.59 -19.16
N GLU A 239 -24.36 -6.10 -18.15
CA GLU A 239 -23.80 -5.90 -16.81
C GLU A 239 -23.31 -7.22 -16.21
N LEU A 240 -24.08 -8.31 -16.36
CA LEU A 240 -23.67 -9.63 -15.91
C LEU A 240 -22.41 -10.10 -16.65
N ALA A 241 -22.35 -9.93 -17.97
CA ALA A 241 -21.17 -10.28 -18.77
C ALA A 241 -19.92 -9.50 -18.32
N LEU A 242 -20.04 -8.18 -18.11
CA LEU A 242 -18.95 -7.35 -17.62
C LEU A 242 -18.46 -7.79 -16.23
N ASN A 243 -19.36 -8.04 -15.28
CA ASN A 243 -18.99 -8.50 -13.95
C ASN A 243 -18.30 -9.88 -13.99
N LEU A 244 -18.75 -10.80 -14.86
CA LEU A 244 -18.11 -12.11 -15.02
C LEU A 244 -16.73 -12.01 -15.67
N VAL A 245 -16.55 -11.12 -16.65
CA VAL A 245 -15.24 -10.84 -17.25
C VAL A 245 -14.28 -10.26 -16.21
N LEU A 246 -14.72 -9.26 -15.45
CA LEU A 246 -13.92 -8.66 -14.38
C LEU A 246 -13.54 -9.70 -13.31
N LEU A 247 -14.48 -10.56 -12.92
CA LEU A 247 -14.23 -11.62 -11.96
C LEU A 247 -13.18 -12.60 -12.49
N THR A 248 -13.29 -13.00 -13.75
CA THR A 248 -12.35 -13.94 -14.37
C THR A 248 -10.95 -13.32 -14.49
N VAL A 249 -10.86 -12.08 -14.94
CA VAL A 249 -9.58 -11.35 -15.04
C VAL A 249 -8.95 -11.17 -13.65
N ALA A 250 -9.71 -10.72 -12.66
CA ALA A 250 -9.23 -10.57 -11.29
C ALA A 250 -8.75 -11.89 -10.70
N SER A 251 -9.49 -12.99 -10.92
CA SER A 251 -9.09 -14.33 -10.47
C SER A 251 -7.83 -14.83 -11.18
N LEU A 252 -7.70 -14.63 -12.49
CA LEU A 252 -6.49 -15.00 -13.23
C LEU A 252 -5.27 -14.24 -12.71
N MET A 253 -5.37 -12.91 -12.59
CA MET A 253 -4.30 -12.06 -12.07
C MET A 253 -3.91 -12.45 -10.64
N ALA A 254 -4.90 -12.72 -9.78
CA ALA A 254 -4.67 -13.17 -8.42
C ALA A 254 -3.92 -14.52 -8.36
N ILE A 255 -4.36 -15.50 -9.15
CA ILE A 255 -3.74 -16.84 -9.19
C ILE A 255 -2.32 -16.75 -9.73
N THR A 256 -2.13 -16.14 -10.91
CA THR A 256 -0.81 -16.06 -11.54
C THR A 256 0.16 -15.23 -10.72
N GLY A 257 -0.30 -14.12 -10.14
CA GLY A 257 0.53 -13.27 -9.28
C GLY A 257 0.90 -13.95 -7.96
N THR A 258 -0.02 -14.71 -7.37
CA THR A 258 0.27 -15.48 -6.15
C THR A 258 1.31 -16.55 -6.43
N ILE A 259 1.16 -17.33 -7.52
CA ILE A 259 2.15 -18.33 -7.93
C ILE A 259 3.52 -17.65 -8.13
N LYS A 260 3.57 -16.56 -8.90
CA LYS A 260 4.84 -15.88 -9.21
C LYS A 260 5.51 -15.25 -7.98
N SER A 261 4.74 -14.92 -6.95
CA SER A 261 5.29 -14.40 -5.68
C SER A 261 6.11 -15.45 -4.92
N PHE A 262 5.86 -16.75 -5.15
CA PHE A 262 6.64 -17.85 -4.52
C PHE A 262 7.80 -18.36 -5.38
N PHE A 263 7.77 -18.16 -6.71
CA PHE A 263 8.76 -18.70 -7.66
C PHE A 263 9.54 -17.60 -8.40
#